data_AF-A0A059LFH7-F1
#
_entry.id   AF-A0A059LFH7-F1
#
_cell.length_a   1.000
_cell.length_b   1.000
_cell.length_c   1.000
_cell.angle_alpha   90.00
_cell.angle_beta   90.00
_cell.angle_gamma   90.00
#
_symmetry.space_group_name_H-M   'P 1'
#
loop_
_entity.id
_entity.type
_entity.pdbx_description
1 polymer ?
#
loop_
_entity_poly.entity_id
_entity_poly.type
_entity_poly.pdbx_seq_one_letter_code
_entity_poly.pdbx_strand_id
1 'polypeptide(L)'
;MLSVGASVYYRPRDRAVHADAAHAAFARGSAGDHGALVAVFRGWADAGFSTQWCYEHYVQARSMKRARDVREQVLGLLERCEVELRSNPEDGDALRKAVTAGYFYNVAALQRDGRYKTVKKPQTVHVHPSSALAQAQPRWIVFHELVLTTKEYARVASEIKPDWLVDVAPHFYSRKEVEAQAVKKLPKSLGKAAGKEGG
;
A
#
# COMPACT_ATOMS: atom_id res chain seq x y z
N MET A 1 -6.34 -7.87 -6.61
CA MET A 1 -5.32 -6.86 -6.97
C MET A 1 -3.91 -7.32 -6.61
N LEU A 2 -3.59 -7.60 -5.34
CA LEU A 2 -2.24 -8.10 -4.97
C LEU A 2 -1.88 -9.44 -5.64
N SER A 3 -2.86 -10.32 -5.84
CA SER A 3 -2.70 -11.63 -6.49
C SER A 3 -2.27 -11.60 -7.97
N VAL A 4 -2.35 -10.44 -8.64
CA VAL A 4 -1.92 -10.28 -10.04
C VAL A 4 -0.56 -9.57 -10.16
N GLY A 5 0.10 -9.31 -9.02
CA GLY A 5 1.45 -8.77 -8.91
C GLY A 5 1.61 -7.34 -9.45
N ALA A 6 2.86 -6.99 -9.76
CA ALA A 6 3.33 -5.74 -10.36
C ALA A 6 2.60 -5.25 -11.61
N SER A 7 1.79 -6.10 -12.22
CA SER A 7 1.27 -5.96 -13.58
C SER A 7 0.00 -5.12 -13.67
N VAL A 8 -0.43 -4.44 -12.60
CA VAL A 8 -1.66 -3.62 -12.67
C VAL A 8 -1.44 -2.41 -13.57
N TYR A 9 -0.30 -1.75 -13.42
CA TYR A 9 0.03 -0.54 -14.17
C TYR A 9 0.95 -0.86 -15.34
N TYR A 10 0.89 -0.07 -16.41
CA TYR A 10 1.91 -0.04 -17.45
C TYR A 10 2.34 1.40 -17.73
N ARG A 11 3.60 1.59 -18.14
CA ARG A 11 4.21 2.91 -18.32
C ARG A 11 4.94 2.98 -19.65
N PRO A 12 4.26 3.32 -20.76
CA PRO A 12 4.89 3.49 -22.07
C PRO A 12 5.92 4.62 -22.00
N ARG A 13 7.09 4.45 -22.63
CA ARG A 13 8.19 5.43 -22.55
C ARG A 13 7.80 6.78 -23.14
N ASP A 14 7.04 6.76 -24.23
CA ASP A 14 6.51 7.93 -24.95
C ASP A 14 5.39 8.65 -24.21
N ARG A 15 4.69 7.97 -23.28
CA ARG A 15 3.58 8.52 -22.49
C ARG A 15 3.82 8.48 -20.99
N ALA A 16 5.09 8.44 -20.59
CA ALA A 16 5.52 8.29 -19.21
C ALA A 16 4.85 9.29 -18.25
N VAL A 17 4.84 10.59 -18.62
CA VAL A 17 4.25 11.66 -17.80
C VAL A 17 2.74 11.48 -17.59
N HIS A 18 2.02 11.08 -18.64
CA HIS A 18 0.58 10.85 -18.58
C HIS A 18 0.25 9.61 -17.74
N ALA A 19 1.04 8.54 -17.88
CA ALA A 19 0.90 7.33 -17.06
C ALA A 19 1.15 7.64 -15.58
N ASP A 20 2.24 8.36 -15.26
CA ASP A 20 2.57 8.73 -13.89
C ASP A 20 1.48 9.62 -13.27
N ALA A 21 0.91 10.57 -14.03
CA ALA A 21 -0.20 11.40 -13.58
C ALA A 21 -1.47 10.58 -13.30
N ALA A 22 -1.81 9.64 -14.17
CA ALA A 22 -2.95 8.74 -13.97
C ALA A 22 -2.76 7.86 -12.72
N HIS A 23 -1.57 7.29 -12.53
CA HIS A 23 -1.26 6.46 -11.36
C HIS A 23 -1.26 7.27 -10.06
N ALA A 24 -0.70 8.49 -10.09
CA ALA A 24 -0.74 9.40 -8.96
C ALA A 24 -2.18 9.79 -8.58
N ALA A 25 -3.08 9.95 -9.57
CA ALA A 25 -4.47 10.28 -9.31
C ALA A 25 -5.20 9.21 -8.48
N PHE A 26 -4.91 7.92 -8.70
CA PHE A 26 -5.46 6.83 -7.88
C PHE A 26 -4.90 6.80 -6.46
N ALA A 27 -3.68 7.29 -6.27
CA ALA A 27 -3.03 7.31 -4.97
C ALA A 27 -3.43 8.52 -4.11
N ARG A 28 -4.04 9.56 -4.69
CA ARG A 28 -4.49 10.73 -3.93
C ARG A 28 -5.44 10.33 -2.81
N GLY A 29 -5.17 10.80 -1.59
CA GLY A 29 -5.99 10.52 -0.41
C GLY A 29 -5.91 9.08 0.14
N SER A 30 -5.18 8.18 -0.51
CA SER A 30 -5.15 6.75 -0.16
C SER A 30 -4.14 6.38 0.93
N ALA A 31 -3.26 7.30 1.30
CA ALA A 31 -2.13 7.09 2.23
C ALA A 31 -1.26 5.85 1.87
N GLY A 32 -1.22 5.48 0.58
CA GLY A 32 -0.30 4.51 0.01
C GLY A 32 -0.92 3.56 -1.02
N ASP A 33 -0.11 2.63 -1.50
CA ASP A 33 -0.40 1.84 -2.70
C ASP A 33 -1.56 0.86 -2.53
N HIS A 34 -1.80 0.32 -1.33
CA HIS A 34 -2.93 -0.59 -1.09
C HIS A 34 -4.26 0.09 -1.36
N GLY A 35 -4.42 1.34 -0.90
CA GLY A 35 -5.62 2.14 -1.18
C GLY A 35 -5.71 2.53 -2.65
N ALA A 36 -4.58 2.87 -3.29
CA ALA A 36 -4.54 3.14 -4.74
C ALA A 36 -5.04 1.94 -5.57
N LEU A 37 -4.64 0.72 -5.22
CA LEU A 37 -5.12 -0.51 -5.88
C LEU A 37 -6.63 -0.72 -5.71
N VAL A 38 -7.19 -0.34 -4.55
CA VAL A 38 -8.64 -0.35 -4.32
C VAL A 38 -9.33 0.70 -5.19
N ALA A 39 -8.77 1.91 -5.27
CA ALA A 39 -9.31 2.99 -6.10
C ALA A 39 -9.33 2.62 -7.59
N VAL A 40 -8.27 1.99 -8.11
CA VAL A 40 -8.23 1.47 -9.48
C VAL A 40 -9.33 0.45 -9.73
N PHE A 41 -9.48 -0.53 -8.84
CA PHE A 41 -10.49 -1.58 -9.01
C PHE A 41 -11.91 -1.01 -8.97
N ARG A 42 -12.18 -0.07 -8.05
CA ARG A 42 -13.47 0.63 -7.96
C ARG A 42 -13.76 1.46 -9.19
N GLY A 43 -12.82 2.31 -9.62
CA GLY A 43 -12.99 3.11 -10.83
C GLY A 43 -13.22 2.27 -12.09
N TRP A 44 -12.54 1.13 -12.21
CA TRP A 44 -12.79 0.18 -13.31
C TRP A 44 -14.17 -0.47 -13.23
N ALA A 45 -14.63 -0.83 -12.03
CA ALA A 45 -15.96 -1.40 -11.81
C ALA A 45 -17.06 -0.38 -12.12
N ASP A 46 -16.91 0.87 -11.68
CA ASP A 46 -17.84 1.97 -11.95
C ASP A 46 -17.92 2.30 -13.44
N ALA A 47 -16.80 2.14 -14.16
CA ALA A 47 -16.73 2.23 -15.62
C ALA A 47 -17.27 0.98 -16.36
N GLY A 48 -18.01 0.11 -15.67
CA GLY A 48 -18.62 -1.09 -16.27
C GLY A 48 -17.59 -2.14 -16.72
N PHE A 49 -16.45 -2.22 -16.04
CA PHE A 49 -15.33 -3.11 -16.40
C PHE A 49 -14.78 -2.86 -17.82
N SER A 50 -14.84 -1.62 -18.28
CA SER A 50 -14.44 -1.22 -19.62
C SER A 50 -12.95 -1.49 -19.91
N THR A 51 -12.67 -2.11 -21.05
CA THR A 51 -11.29 -2.28 -21.53
C THR A 51 -10.71 -0.93 -21.97
N GLN A 52 -11.54 -0.05 -22.56
CA GLN A 52 -11.15 1.29 -22.98
C GLN A 52 -10.71 2.14 -21.78
N TRP A 53 -11.45 2.07 -20.66
CA TRP A 53 -11.08 2.76 -19.43
C TRP A 53 -9.69 2.34 -18.93
N CYS A 54 -9.36 1.04 -19.00
CA CYS A 54 -8.03 0.54 -18.64
C CYS A 54 -6.93 1.17 -19.51
N TYR A 55 -7.15 1.31 -20.83
CA TYR A 55 -6.19 1.93 -21.73
C TYR A 55 -5.98 3.41 -21.43
N GLU A 56 -7.05 4.15 -21.16
CA GLU A 56 -7.01 5.58 -20.82
C GLU A 56 -6.31 5.85 -19.50
N HIS A 57 -6.40 4.92 -18.55
CA HIS A 57 -5.82 5.05 -17.21
C HIS A 57 -4.49 4.29 -17.04
N TYR A 58 -3.91 3.77 -18.13
CA TYR A 58 -2.63 3.06 -18.10
C TYR A 58 -2.63 1.83 -17.17
N VAL A 59 -3.73 1.08 -17.19
CA VAL A 59 -3.98 -0.14 -16.40
C VAL A 59 -4.06 -1.35 -17.32
N GLN A 60 -3.46 -2.47 -16.93
CA GLN A 60 -3.47 -3.70 -17.73
C GLN A 60 -4.81 -4.43 -17.61
N ALA A 61 -5.63 -4.37 -18.66
CA ALA A 61 -6.95 -4.99 -18.67
C ALA A 61 -6.93 -6.51 -18.36
N ARG A 62 -5.90 -7.24 -18.81
CA ARG A 62 -5.74 -8.67 -18.51
C ARG A 62 -5.58 -8.92 -17.01
N SER A 63 -4.78 -8.10 -16.34
CA SER A 63 -4.53 -8.18 -14.90
C SER A 63 -5.78 -7.82 -14.11
N MET A 64 -6.56 -6.84 -14.57
CA MET A 64 -7.84 -6.46 -13.96
C MET A 64 -8.89 -7.56 -14.06
N LYS A 65 -9.04 -8.19 -15.24
CA LYS A 65 -9.93 -9.35 -15.42
C LYS A 65 -9.58 -10.48 -14.45
N ARG A 66 -8.31 -10.88 -14.41
CA ARG A 66 -7.84 -11.91 -13.45
C ARG A 66 -8.06 -11.49 -12.00
N ALA A 67 -7.87 -10.21 -11.65
CA ALA A 67 -8.11 -9.73 -10.30
C ALA A 67 -9.60 -9.80 -9.91
N ARG A 68 -10.51 -9.58 -10.87
CA ARG A 68 -11.95 -9.77 -10.68
C ARG A 68 -12.31 -11.24 -10.50
N ASP A 69 -11.80 -12.13 -11.34
CA ASP A 69 -12.05 -13.57 -11.23
C ASP A 69 -11.63 -14.10 -9.85
N VAL A 70 -10.44 -13.70 -9.38
CA VAL A 70 -9.95 -14.06 -8.03
C VAL A 70 -10.84 -13.46 -6.94
N ARG A 71 -11.33 -12.22 -7.11
CA ARG A 71 -12.25 -11.61 -6.15
C ARG A 71 -13.56 -12.41 -6.08
N GLU A 72 -14.13 -12.80 -7.20
CA GLU A 72 -15.36 -13.60 -7.24
C GLU A 72 -15.18 -14.96 -6.55
N GLN A 73 -14.03 -15.62 -6.75
CA GLN A 73 -13.69 -16.85 -6.03
C GLN A 73 -13.58 -16.66 -4.51
N VAL A 74 -12.93 -15.57 -4.07
CA VAL A 74 -12.82 -15.24 -2.64
C VAL A 74 -14.18 -14.91 -2.04
N LEU A 75 -15.04 -14.17 -2.75
CA LEU A 75 -16.39 -13.87 -2.27
C LEU A 75 -17.22 -15.15 -2.05
N GLY A 76 -17.17 -16.09 -3.00
CA GLY A 76 -17.84 -17.38 -2.83
C GLY A 76 -17.27 -18.22 -1.68
N LEU A 77 -15.98 -18.09 -1.37
CA LEU A 77 -15.39 -18.71 -0.17
C LEU A 77 -15.88 -18.05 1.13
N LEU A 78 -15.96 -16.72 1.17
CA LEU A 78 -16.45 -15.98 2.34
C LEU A 78 -17.90 -16.35 2.66
N GLU A 79 -18.75 -16.46 1.63
CA GLU A 79 -20.14 -16.91 1.78
C GLU A 79 -20.22 -18.32 2.38
N ARG A 80 -19.44 -19.27 1.85
CA ARG A 80 -19.39 -20.65 2.38
C ARG A 80 -18.87 -20.74 3.81
N CYS A 81 -17.98 -19.83 4.20
CA CYS A 81 -17.44 -19.75 5.55
C CYS A 81 -18.27 -18.86 6.48
N GLU A 82 -19.43 -18.37 6.04
CA GLU A 82 -20.34 -17.49 6.79
C GLU A 82 -19.65 -16.18 7.27
N VAL A 83 -18.68 -15.70 6.50
CA VAL A 83 -18.00 -14.43 6.77
C VAL A 83 -18.78 -13.29 6.12
N GLU A 84 -19.36 -12.44 6.96
CA GLU A 84 -20.14 -11.28 6.52
C GLU A 84 -19.29 -10.28 5.71
N LEU A 85 -19.81 -9.86 4.55
CA LEU A 85 -19.21 -8.80 3.75
C LEU A 85 -19.54 -7.44 4.34
N ARG A 86 -18.54 -6.78 4.90
CA ARG A 86 -18.65 -5.41 5.43
C ARG A 86 -17.84 -4.43 4.59
N SER A 87 -18.33 -3.21 4.48
CA SER A 87 -17.62 -2.12 3.81
C SER A 87 -17.68 -0.84 4.65
N ASN A 88 -16.57 -0.11 4.67
CA ASN A 88 -16.51 1.25 5.19
C ASN A 88 -15.64 2.08 4.23
N PRO A 89 -16.22 2.63 3.15
CA PRO A 89 -15.45 3.30 2.10
C PRO A 89 -14.71 4.55 2.56
N GLU A 90 -15.22 5.23 3.58
CA GLU A 90 -14.68 6.49 4.11
C GLU A 90 -13.53 6.26 5.11
N ASP A 91 -13.40 5.04 5.65
CA ASP A 91 -12.39 4.71 6.64
C ASP A 91 -11.15 4.07 6.01
N GLY A 92 -10.27 4.93 5.49
CA GLY A 92 -8.96 4.51 5.00
C GLY A 92 -8.03 3.95 6.08
N ASP A 93 -8.27 4.23 7.36
CA ASP A 93 -7.51 3.64 8.47
C ASP A 93 -7.90 2.17 8.67
N ALA A 94 -9.19 1.83 8.61
CA ALA A 94 -9.66 0.45 8.73
C ALA A 94 -9.06 -0.47 7.66
N LEU A 95 -8.98 -0.02 6.40
CA LEU A 95 -8.29 -0.75 5.34
C LEU A 95 -6.82 -1.00 5.70
N ARG A 96 -6.10 0.05 6.10
CA ARG A 96 -4.66 -0.07 6.40
C ARG A 96 -4.40 -0.89 7.66
N LYS A 97 -5.27 -0.83 8.67
CA LYS A 97 -5.20 -1.68 9.87
C LYS A 97 -5.46 -3.15 9.52
N ALA A 98 -6.42 -3.44 8.64
CA ALA A 98 -6.67 -4.80 8.14
C ALA A 98 -5.48 -5.37 7.34
N VAL A 99 -4.88 -4.56 6.46
CA VAL A 99 -3.64 -4.92 5.76
C VAL A 99 -2.51 -5.17 6.77
N THR A 100 -2.36 -4.30 7.76
CA THR A 100 -1.35 -4.46 8.82
C THR A 100 -1.56 -5.75 9.59
N ALA A 101 -2.79 -6.17 9.87
CA ALA A 101 -3.08 -7.44 10.53
C ALA A 101 -2.63 -8.67 9.73
N GLY A 102 -2.71 -8.62 8.40
CA GLY A 102 -2.23 -9.70 7.53
C GLY A 102 -0.71 -9.66 7.27
N TYR A 103 -0.13 -8.46 7.27
CA TYR A 103 1.27 -8.20 6.91
C TYR A 103 2.10 -7.64 8.06
N PHE A 104 1.75 -7.97 9.31
CA PHE A 104 2.40 -7.41 10.50
C PHE A 104 3.90 -7.67 10.53
N TYR A 105 4.38 -8.74 9.90
CA TYR A 105 5.81 -9.06 9.79
C TYR A 105 6.55 -8.27 8.68
N ASN A 106 5.82 -7.61 7.76
CA ASN A 106 6.35 -6.79 6.67
C ASN A 106 6.21 -5.29 6.99
N VAL A 107 6.81 -4.87 8.10
CA VAL A 107 6.74 -3.49 8.58
C VAL A 107 8.12 -2.89 8.68
N ALA A 108 8.26 -1.66 8.20
CA ALA A 108 9.49 -0.89 8.28
C ALA A 108 9.26 0.51 8.84
N ALA A 109 10.23 1.00 9.59
CA ALA A 109 10.24 2.33 10.17
C ALA A 109 11.38 3.17 9.59
N LEU A 110 11.08 4.43 9.27
CA LEU A 110 12.06 5.40 8.83
C LEU A 110 13.05 5.71 9.96
N GLN A 111 14.34 5.62 9.65
CA GLN A 111 15.44 5.93 10.58
C GLN A 111 15.96 7.35 10.33
N ARG A 112 16.82 7.82 11.26
CA ARG A 112 17.43 9.16 11.19
C ARG A 112 18.35 9.37 9.99
N ASP A 113 18.92 8.29 9.46
CA ASP A 113 19.77 8.31 8.26
C ASP A 113 18.96 8.35 6.95
N GLY A 114 17.62 8.51 7.04
CA GLY A 114 16.73 8.58 5.89
C GLY A 114 16.42 7.23 5.26
N ARG A 115 16.86 6.11 5.85
CA ARG A 115 16.58 4.77 5.34
C ARG A 115 15.48 4.10 6.15
N TYR A 116 14.69 3.24 5.52
CA TYR A 116 13.77 2.39 6.25
C TYR A 116 14.51 1.17 6.78
N LYS A 117 14.15 0.76 7.99
CA LYS A 117 14.56 -0.53 8.54
C LYS A 117 13.35 -1.32 9.01
N THR A 118 13.31 -2.59 8.67
CA THR A 118 12.35 -3.54 9.22
C THR A 118 12.51 -3.64 10.74
N VAL A 119 11.39 -3.84 11.45
CA VAL A 119 11.35 -3.66 12.91
C VAL A 119 12.02 -4.81 13.66
N LYS A 120 11.72 -6.06 13.29
CA LYS A 120 12.20 -7.25 14.03
C LYS A 120 13.56 -7.78 13.59
N LYS A 121 13.82 -7.76 12.29
CA LYS A 121 15.09 -8.21 11.71
C LYS A 121 15.70 -7.02 10.99
N PRO A 122 16.50 -6.17 11.66
CA PRO A 122 16.93 -4.88 11.13
C PRO A 122 17.62 -5.00 9.76
N GLN A 123 16.83 -4.82 8.72
CA GLN A 123 17.22 -4.94 7.33
C GLN A 123 16.87 -3.63 6.65
N THR A 124 17.84 -3.08 5.91
CA THR A 124 17.65 -1.80 5.23
C THR A 124 16.81 -2.02 4.00
N VAL A 125 15.65 -1.39 3.96
CA VAL A 125 14.73 -1.46 2.83
C VAL A 125 14.49 -0.07 2.25
N HIS A 126 14.19 -0.01 0.97
CA HIS A 126 13.87 1.22 0.26
C HIS A 126 12.44 1.15 -0.26
N VAL A 127 11.67 2.23 -0.12
CA VAL A 127 10.37 2.30 -0.81
C VAL A 127 10.63 2.26 -2.31
N HIS A 128 9.94 1.38 -3.03
CA HIS A 128 10.13 1.24 -4.47
C HIS A 128 9.77 2.56 -5.18
N PRO A 129 10.53 3.01 -6.20
CA PRO A 129 10.28 4.29 -6.87
C PRO A 129 8.90 4.44 -7.52
N SER A 130 8.24 3.33 -7.84
CA SER A 130 6.86 3.33 -8.38
C SER A 130 5.78 3.46 -7.32
N SER A 131 6.13 3.51 -6.03
CA SER A 131 5.17 3.67 -4.93
C SER A 131 4.74 5.12 -4.82
N ALA A 132 3.47 5.34 -4.48
CA ALA A 132 2.97 6.65 -4.11
C ALA A 132 3.67 7.24 -2.88
N LEU A 133 4.27 6.39 -2.04
CA LEU A 133 5.00 6.80 -0.84
C LEU A 133 6.48 7.15 -1.09
N ALA A 134 6.96 7.04 -2.32
CA ALA A 134 8.36 7.33 -2.65
C ALA A 134 8.77 8.77 -2.25
N GLN A 135 7.83 9.72 -2.33
CA GLN A 135 8.06 11.12 -1.96
C GLN A 135 7.62 11.44 -0.52
N ALA A 136 6.46 10.96 -0.07
CA ALA A 136 5.90 11.30 1.23
C ALA A 136 6.76 10.83 2.42
N GLN A 137 7.42 9.67 2.26
CA GLN A 137 8.28 9.05 3.26
C GLN A 137 7.70 9.07 4.69
N PRO A 138 6.51 8.47 4.90
CA PRO A 138 5.88 8.41 6.22
C PRO A 138 6.72 7.60 7.21
N ARG A 139 6.56 7.88 8.49
CA ARG A 139 7.42 7.30 9.52
C ARG A 139 7.37 5.77 9.58
N TRP A 140 6.19 5.19 9.37
CA TRP A 140 5.95 3.76 9.44
C TRP A 140 5.20 3.30 8.21
N ILE A 141 5.67 2.21 7.62
CA ILE A 141 5.03 1.58 6.47
C ILE A 141 4.82 0.09 6.72
N VAL A 142 3.70 -0.41 6.21
CA VAL A 142 3.51 -1.83 5.89
C VAL A 142 3.71 -2.01 4.39
N PHE A 143 4.28 -3.13 3.96
CA PHE A 143 4.49 -3.44 2.55
C PHE A 143 4.11 -4.88 2.19
N HIS A 144 3.74 -5.09 0.93
CA HIS A 144 3.29 -6.40 0.45
C HIS A 144 4.46 -7.36 0.22
N GLU A 145 5.47 -6.94 -0.53
CA GLU A 145 6.61 -7.78 -0.91
C GLU A 145 7.93 -7.02 -0.86
N LEU A 146 9.01 -7.77 -0.64
CA LEU A 146 10.38 -7.29 -0.77
C LEU A 146 10.97 -7.84 -2.07
N VAL A 147 11.52 -6.96 -2.90
CA VAL A 147 12.16 -7.33 -4.16
C VAL A 147 13.62 -6.91 -4.11
N LEU A 148 14.52 -7.89 -4.22
CA LEU A 148 15.96 -7.67 -4.31
C LEU A 148 16.36 -7.42 -5.76
N THR A 149 16.92 -6.25 -6.03
CA THR A 149 17.57 -5.91 -7.31
C THR A 149 18.98 -5.40 -7.05
N THR A 150 19.26 -4.12 -7.32
CA THR A 150 20.48 -3.43 -6.85
C THR A 150 20.40 -3.06 -5.37
N LYS A 151 19.18 -2.87 -4.88
CA LYS A 151 18.84 -2.66 -3.47
C LYS A 151 17.58 -3.47 -3.16
N GLU A 152 17.30 -3.63 -1.88
CA GLU A 152 16.06 -4.25 -1.41
C GLU A 152 14.94 -3.22 -1.41
N TYR A 153 13.93 -3.44 -2.25
CA TYR A 153 12.81 -2.54 -2.41
C TYR A 153 11.52 -3.13 -1.82
N ALA A 154 10.90 -2.39 -0.91
CA ALA A 154 9.55 -2.62 -0.43
C ALA A 154 8.56 -2.16 -1.51
N ARG A 155 7.70 -3.06 -1.98
CA ARG A 155 6.68 -2.78 -3.01
C ARG A 155 5.29 -2.87 -2.43
N VAL A 156 4.42 -2.02 -2.97
CA VAL A 156 3.05 -1.82 -2.51
C VAL A 156 3.07 -1.49 -1.01
N ALA A 157 3.36 -0.23 -0.69
CA ALA A 157 3.53 0.25 0.68
C ALA A 157 2.38 1.17 1.10
N SER A 158 1.98 1.11 2.36
CA SER A 158 1.00 2.03 2.96
C SER A 158 1.48 2.55 4.31
N GLU A 159 1.16 3.82 4.60
CA GLU A 159 1.42 4.43 5.91
C GLU A 159 0.59 3.75 6.98
N ILE A 160 1.20 3.42 8.12
CA ILE A 160 0.49 2.82 9.26
C ILE A 160 0.71 3.62 10.54
N LYS A 161 -0.22 3.49 11.49
CA LYS A 161 0.01 3.95 12.85
C LYS A 161 0.71 2.84 13.66
N PRO A 162 1.77 3.17 14.40
CA PRO A 162 2.53 2.18 15.17
C PRO A 162 1.69 1.43 16.19
N ASP A 163 0.71 2.07 16.83
CA ASP A 163 -0.15 1.44 17.84
C ASP A 163 -0.95 0.25 17.28
N TRP A 164 -1.29 0.28 15.99
CA TRP A 164 -1.99 -0.83 15.34
C TRP A 164 -1.22 -2.13 15.40
N LEU A 165 0.12 -2.08 15.42
CA LEU A 165 0.97 -3.28 15.50
C LEU A 165 0.76 -4.04 16.81
N VAL A 166 0.59 -3.30 17.91
CA VAL A 166 0.32 -3.86 19.23
C VAL A 166 -1.13 -4.39 19.28
N ASP A 167 -2.07 -3.70 18.63
CA ASP A 167 -3.47 -4.14 18.57
C ASP A 167 -3.63 -5.45 17.78
N VAL A 168 -3.02 -5.54 16.59
CA VAL A 168 -3.28 -6.63 15.63
C VAL A 168 -2.32 -7.81 15.80
N ALA A 169 -1.13 -7.59 16.36
CA ALA A 169 -0.13 -8.63 16.56
C ALA A 169 0.61 -8.49 17.91
N PRO A 170 -0.10 -8.53 19.05
CA PRO A 170 0.49 -8.37 20.39
C PRO A 170 1.50 -9.47 20.75
N HIS A 171 1.38 -10.65 20.15
CA HIS A 171 2.32 -11.75 20.30
C HIS A 171 3.67 -11.48 19.61
N PHE A 172 3.70 -10.56 18.65
CA PHE A 172 4.88 -10.21 17.89
C PHE A 172 5.46 -8.86 18.32
N TYR A 173 4.63 -7.84 18.56
CA TYR A 173 5.06 -6.50 18.95
C TYR A 173 4.77 -6.16 20.40
N SER A 174 5.76 -5.57 21.09
CA SER A 174 5.55 -5.00 22.43
C SER A 174 5.36 -3.49 22.36
N ARG A 175 4.53 -2.94 23.25
CA ARG A 175 4.31 -1.48 23.37
C ARG A 175 5.64 -0.73 23.56
N LYS A 176 6.52 -1.23 24.43
CA LYS A 176 7.84 -0.64 24.72
C LYS A 176 8.72 -0.53 23.46
N GLU A 177 8.73 -1.55 22.60
CA GLU A 177 9.52 -1.57 21.37
C GLU A 177 9.01 -0.54 20.35
N VAL A 178 7.69 -0.50 20.16
CA VAL A 178 7.02 0.42 19.24
C VAL A 178 7.24 1.87 19.68
N GLU A 179 7.09 2.16 20.98
CA GLU A 179 7.32 3.49 21.56
C GLU A 179 8.79 3.91 21.49
N ALA A 180 9.75 3.01 21.77
CA ALA A 180 11.18 3.31 21.66
C ALA A 180 11.56 3.77 20.24
N GLN A 181 10.92 3.19 19.22
CA GLN A 181 11.11 3.60 17.84
C GLN A 181 10.34 4.90 17.50
N ALA A 182 9.23 5.18 18.19
CA ALA A 182 8.45 6.42 18.11
C ALA A 182 9.11 7.65 18.80
N VAL A 183 9.99 7.45 19.78
CA VAL A 183 10.67 8.54 20.50
C VAL A 183 11.90 9.07 19.75
N LYS A 184 12.48 8.29 18.84
CA LYS A 184 13.64 8.74 18.03
C LYS A 184 13.24 9.93 17.14
N LYS A 185 13.57 11.15 17.57
CA LYS A 185 13.39 12.38 16.77
C LYS A 185 13.98 12.21 15.37
N LEU A 186 13.15 12.41 14.34
CA LEU A 186 13.56 12.48 12.94
C LEU A 186 13.93 13.93 12.59
N PRO A 187 14.84 14.17 11.62
CA PRO A 187 15.06 15.49 11.04
C PRO A 187 13.74 16.11 10.55
N LYS A 188 13.59 17.45 10.64
CA LYS A 188 12.33 18.16 10.29
C LYS A 188 11.84 17.93 8.85
N SER A 189 12.72 17.46 7.96
CA SER A 189 12.42 17.14 6.56
C SER A 189 11.92 15.71 6.33
N LEU A 190 11.96 14.82 7.33
CA LEU A 190 11.68 13.38 7.19
C LEU A 190 10.47 12.96 8.06
N GLY A 191 9.66 12.02 7.55
CA GLY A 191 8.61 11.35 8.35
C GLY A 191 7.29 12.10 8.46
N LYS A 192 6.94 12.97 7.49
CA LYS A 192 5.62 13.62 7.45
C LYS A 192 4.54 12.60 7.04
N ALA A 193 3.35 12.71 7.64
CA ALA A 193 2.20 11.91 7.25
C ALA A 193 1.74 12.27 5.83
N ALA A 194 1.33 11.29 5.04
CA ALA A 194 1.01 11.43 3.62
C ALA A 194 -0.31 12.21 3.32
N GLY A 195 -0.85 12.96 4.29
CA GLY A 195 -2.15 13.62 4.21
C GLY A 195 -2.22 15.03 4.81
N LYS A 196 -1.09 15.72 5.00
CA LYS A 196 -1.07 17.14 5.42
C LYS A 196 -0.31 18.02 4.43
N GLU A 197 -0.87 18.16 3.24
CA GLU A 197 -0.70 19.33 2.36
C GLU A 197 -2.14 19.72 2.00
N GLY A 198 -2.75 20.71 2.64
CA GLY A 198 -2.57 22.13 2.36
C GLY A 198 -3.87 22.61 1.69
N GLY A 199 -4.68 23.39 2.42
CA GLY A 199 -5.91 23.99 1.89
C GLY A 199 -5.66 25.13 0.91
#